data_AF-A0A6P0LMF0-F1
#
_entry.id   AF-A0A6P0LMF0-F1
#
_cell.length_a   1.000
_cell.length_b   1.000
_cell.length_c   1.000
_cell.angle_alpha   90.00
_cell.angle_beta   90.00
_cell.angle_gamma   90.00
#
_symmetry.space_group_name_H-M   'P 1'
#
loop_
_entity.id
_entity.type
_entity.pdbx_description
1 polymer ?
#
loop_
_entity_poly.entity_id
_entity_poly.type
_entity_poly.pdbx_seq_one_letter_code
_entity_poly.pdbx_strand_id
1 'polypeptide(L)'
;RSKVVFIDMGSVGSLDRDLRVTYNEYTNALTYGDFSKASNYIMRLAVEIPRVNVPTVRAEMSRAIESWSSKAQLKGVEFKEKSFGAATADLSKVLTKYRIPNNWTFLKMSRSFLTLDGTLQYLLPEFDFFKTSKKYNRQADKRSLKQSLEPKSIRSSINQFFDTISEYNNLVLPELRARTIAFELTSNIFGLLLVLGFQSLAYLLLITEPVAVYSFLYQHYFKAIEPIHTQLAEEFFKQIPHLPYLEWIGIFILIGLSARILLAGAKVLKRKDFPQKI
;
A
#
# COMPACT_ATOMS: atom_id res chain seq x y z
N ARG A 1 27.72 12.18 21.24
CA ARG A 1 26.30 12.02 20.83
C ARG A 1 25.44 12.70 21.88
N SER A 2 24.71 13.75 21.52
CA SER A 2 23.76 14.41 22.43
C SER A 2 22.52 13.52 22.60
N LYS A 3 22.02 13.39 23.83
CA LYS A 3 20.79 12.65 24.16
C LYS A 3 19.71 13.66 24.58
N VAL A 4 18.47 13.41 24.18
CA VAL A 4 17.29 14.15 24.64
C VAL A 4 16.55 13.26 25.64
N VAL A 5 16.22 13.81 26.82
CA VAL A 5 15.46 13.12 27.85
C VAL A 5 14.09 13.79 27.96
N PHE A 6 13.03 13.00 27.81
CA PHE A 6 11.65 13.46 28.03
C PHE A 6 11.27 13.16 29.48
N ILE A 7 10.91 14.18 30.24
CA ILE A 7 10.60 14.09 31.68
C ILE A 7 9.11 14.20 31.99
N ASP A 8 8.32 14.74 31.07
CA ASP A 8 6.87 14.93 31.21
C ASP A 8 6.12 14.17 30.11
N MET A 9 5.16 13.36 30.53
CA MET A 9 4.27 12.54 29.71
C MET A 9 2.79 12.74 30.07
N GLY A 10 2.45 13.79 30.82
CA GLY A 10 1.09 14.04 31.31
C GLY A 10 0.05 14.35 30.23
N SER A 11 0.51 14.63 29.00
CA SER A 11 -0.34 14.91 27.83
C SER A 11 -0.29 13.82 26.74
N VAL A 12 0.24 12.64 27.06
CA VAL A 12 0.26 11.50 26.12
C VAL A 12 -1.17 11.04 25.83
N GLY A 13 -1.48 10.88 24.54
CA GLY A 13 -2.76 10.37 24.07
C GLY A 13 -2.61 9.16 23.17
N SER A 14 -3.74 8.53 22.84
CA SER A 14 -3.84 7.45 21.87
C SER A 14 -4.55 7.90 20.59
N LEU A 15 -4.13 7.32 19.46
CA LEU A 15 -4.82 7.45 18.18
C LEU A 15 -5.42 6.09 17.82
N ASP A 16 -6.67 6.08 17.36
CA ASP A 16 -7.26 4.88 16.78
C ASP A 16 -6.58 4.53 15.46
N ARG A 17 -6.74 3.27 15.04
CA ARG A 17 -6.05 2.74 13.86
C ARG A 17 -6.50 3.45 12.58
N ASP A 18 -7.79 3.73 12.42
CA ASP A 18 -8.34 4.31 11.19
C ASP A 18 -7.88 5.77 11.00
N LEU A 19 -7.93 6.57 12.07
CA LEU A 19 -7.37 7.92 12.06
C LEU A 19 -5.88 7.89 11.77
N ARG A 20 -5.10 7.02 12.43
CA ARG A 20 -3.65 6.94 12.21
C ARG A 20 -3.32 6.58 10.76
N VAL A 21 -4.02 5.61 10.18
CA VAL A 21 -3.81 5.20 8.78
C VAL A 21 -4.21 6.32 7.83
N THR A 22 -5.42 6.85 7.97
CA THR A 22 -5.95 7.92 7.09
C THR A 22 -5.08 9.17 7.17
N TYR A 23 -4.60 9.52 8.36
CA TYR A 23 -3.73 10.68 8.54
C TYR A 23 -2.33 10.48 7.96
N ASN A 24 -1.73 9.30 8.10
CA ASN A 24 -0.47 8.97 7.41
C ASN A 24 -0.62 9.04 5.90
N GLU A 25 -1.74 8.54 5.38
CA GLU A 25 -2.06 8.62 3.95
C GLU A 25 -2.23 10.07 3.46
N TYR A 26 -2.86 10.92 4.27
CA TYR A 26 -2.91 12.36 4.04
C TYR A 26 -1.51 13.00 4.00
N THR A 27 -0.67 12.78 5.01
CA THR A 27 0.67 13.37 5.06
C THR A 27 1.58 12.84 3.96
N ASN A 28 1.43 11.59 3.55
CA ASN A 28 2.09 11.01 2.39
C ASN A 28 1.68 11.72 1.10
N ALA A 29 0.38 11.83 0.85
CA ALA A 29 -0.14 12.51 -0.34
C ALA A 29 0.37 13.96 -0.42
N LEU A 30 0.36 14.70 0.70
CA LEU A 30 0.97 16.02 0.80
C LEU A 30 2.46 16.02 0.42
N THR A 31 3.22 15.07 0.97
CA THR A 31 4.67 14.98 0.81
C THR A 31 5.10 14.77 -0.64
N TYR A 32 4.25 14.10 -1.43
CA TYR A 32 4.47 13.81 -2.85
C TYR A 32 3.72 14.75 -3.80
N GLY A 33 3.03 15.77 -3.28
CA GLY A 33 2.34 16.78 -4.09
C GLY A 33 1.00 16.35 -4.66
N ASP A 34 0.42 15.23 -4.18
CA ASP A 34 -0.91 14.78 -4.59
C ASP A 34 -1.99 15.43 -3.70
N PHE A 35 -2.25 16.72 -3.97
CA PHE A 35 -3.16 17.52 -3.16
C PHE A 35 -4.64 17.11 -3.30
N SER A 36 -5.00 16.47 -4.41
CA SER A 36 -6.35 15.89 -4.59
C SER A 36 -6.56 14.69 -3.69
N LYS A 37 -5.58 13.77 -3.65
CA LYS A 37 -5.61 12.64 -2.73
C LYS A 37 -5.55 13.09 -1.27
N ALA A 38 -4.75 14.10 -0.97
CA ALA A 38 -4.69 14.68 0.38
C ALA A 38 -6.05 15.24 0.84
N SER A 39 -6.78 15.96 -0.02
CA SER A 39 -8.10 16.50 0.33
C SER A 39 -9.14 15.39 0.55
N ASN A 40 -9.08 14.31 -0.22
CA ASN A 40 -9.94 13.13 -0.02
C ASN A 40 -9.72 12.49 1.37
N TYR A 41 -8.48 12.35 1.82
CA TYR A 41 -8.19 11.77 3.13
C TYR A 41 -8.64 12.67 4.28
N ILE A 42 -8.46 13.98 4.18
CA ILE A 42 -8.99 14.89 5.22
C ILE A 42 -10.51 14.88 5.23
N MET A 43 -11.17 14.81 4.07
CA MET A 43 -12.63 14.69 4.00
C MET A 43 -13.13 13.41 4.69
N ARG A 44 -12.37 12.31 4.62
CA ARG A 44 -12.69 11.06 5.33
C ARG A 44 -12.62 11.19 6.85
N LEU A 45 -11.86 12.16 7.38
CA LEU A 45 -11.79 12.44 8.82
C LEU A 45 -12.95 13.30 9.33
N ALA A 46 -13.85 13.75 8.45
CA ALA A 46 -15.07 14.43 8.87
C ALA A 46 -16.00 13.45 9.59
N VAL A 47 -16.66 13.91 10.66
CA VAL A 47 -17.66 13.10 11.38
C VAL A 47 -18.91 12.91 10.53
N GLU A 48 -19.30 13.98 9.83
CA GLU A 48 -20.46 14.02 8.95
C GLU A 48 -20.15 14.99 7.82
N ILE A 49 -20.70 14.73 6.64
CA ILE A 49 -20.64 15.66 5.52
C ILE A 49 -22.08 16.18 5.31
N PRO A 50 -22.35 17.48 5.57
CA PRO A 50 -23.65 18.08 5.31
C PRO A 50 -23.97 18.05 3.81
N ARG A 51 -25.20 18.43 3.44
CA ARG A 51 -25.60 18.52 2.01
C ARG A 51 -24.86 19.67 1.31
N VAL A 52 -23.65 19.40 0.85
CA VAL A 52 -22.77 20.33 0.13
C VAL A 52 -22.26 19.69 -1.15
N ASN A 53 -21.79 20.52 -2.09
CA ASN A 53 -21.13 20.03 -3.30
C ASN A 53 -19.73 19.51 -2.95
N VAL A 54 -19.64 18.22 -2.62
CA VAL A 54 -18.40 17.56 -2.21
C VAL A 54 -17.25 17.77 -3.22
N PRO A 55 -17.45 17.63 -4.54
CA PRO A 55 -16.42 17.98 -5.53
C PRO A 55 -15.87 19.40 -5.38
N THR A 56 -16.75 20.40 -5.19
CA THR A 56 -16.32 21.79 -4.98
C THR A 56 -15.50 21.94 -3.71
N VAL A 57 -15.93 21.33 -2.59
CA VAL A 57 -15.18 21.39 -1.33
C VAL A 57 -13.79 20.77 -1.49
N ARG A 58 -13.69 19.59 -2.12
CA ARG A 58 -12.40 18.94 -2.39
C ARG A 58 -11.48 19.80 -3.24
N ALA A 59 -12.01 20.43 -4.28
CA ALA A 59 -11.24 21.34 -5.14
C ALA A 59 -10.75 22.59 -4.39
N GLU A 60 -11.55 23.15 -3.47
CA GLU A 60 -11.10 24.26 -2.60
C GLU A 60 -10.04 23.81 -1.61
N MET A 61 -10.20 22.64 -0.98
CA MET A 61 -9.20 22.08 -0.06
C MET A 61 -7.87 21.81 -0.77
N SER A 62 -7.90 21.21 -1.96
CA SER A 62 -6.68 20.95 -2.73
C SER A 62 -5.96 22.25 -3.10
N ARG A 63 -6.69 23.29 -3.52
CA ARG A 63 -6.10 24.62 -3.79
C ARG A 63 -5.51 25.27 -2.54
N ALA A 64 -6.16 25.14 -1.39
CA ALA A 64 -5.64 25.67 -0.12
C ALA A 64 -4.33 24.98 0.27
N ILE A 65 -4.29 23.64 0.17
CA ILE A 65 -3.07 22.86 0.41
C ILE A 65 -1.96 23.22 -0.58
N GLU A 66 -2.28 23.32 -1.86
CA GLU A 66 -1.31 23.65 -2.92
C GLU A 66 -0.70 25.03 -2.69
N SER A 67 -1.53 26.02 -2.36
CA SER A 67 -1.08 27.37 -2.00
C SER A 67 -0.14 27.35 -0.79
N TRP A 68 -0.49 26.60 0.25
CA TRP A 68 0.40 26.39 1.40
C TRP A 68 1.71 25.71 1.00
N SER A 69 1.65 24.64 0.21
CA SER A 69 2.82 23.88 -0.23
C SER A 69 3.81 24.75 -0.99
N SER A 70 3.31 25.65 -1.85
CA SER A 70 4.14 26.63 -2.56
C SER A 70 4.85 27.57 -1.59
N LYS A 71 4.13 28.14 -0.61
CA LYS A 71 4.72 28.99 0.44
C LYS A 71 5.77 28.23 1.26
N ALA A 72 5.48 26.97 1.61
CA ALA A 72 6.33 26.17 2.48
C ALA A 72 7.68 25.78 1.88
N GLN A 73 7.83 25.88 0.56
CA GLN A 73 9.07 25.60 -0.17
C GLN A 73 9.89 26.86 -0.47
N LEU A 74 9.33 28.05 -0.27
CA LEU A 74 10.02 29.31 -0.52
C LEU A 74 10.98 29.65 0.62
N LYS A 75 12.14 30.20 0.25
CA LYS A 75 13.09 30.77 1.21
C LYS A 75 12.59 32.15 1.66
N GLY A 76 12.82 32.49 2.93
CA GLY A 76 12.47 33.81 3.48
C GLY A 76 11.01 33.97 3.94
N VAL A 77 10.17 32.95 3.79
CA VAL A 77 8.83 32.91 4.38
C VAL A 77 8.92 32.61 5.87
N GLU A 78 8.12 33.30 6.69
CA GLU A 78 8.12 33.09 8.14
C GLU A 78 7.75 31.64 8.48
N PHE A 79 8.38 31.08 9.52
CA PHE A 79 8.13 29.69 9.94
C PHE A 79 6.64 29.42 10.14
N LYS A 80 5.91 30.35 10.76
CA LYS A 80 4.49 30.22 11.01
C LYS A 80 3.69 29.97 9.73
N GLU A 81 4.07 30.57 8.61
CA GLU A 81 3.35 30.43 7.32
C GLU A 81 3.71 29.15 6.57
N LYS A 82 4.94 28.64 6.73
CA LYS A 82 5.39 27.36 6.15
C LYS A 82 5.14 26.14 7.05
N SER A 83 4.78 26.38 8.31
CA SER A 83 4.52 25.33 9.29
C SER A 83 3.40 24.39 8.86
N PHE A 84 3.42 23.17 9.37
CA PHE A 84 2.36 22.20 9.06
C PHE A 84 1.01 22.59 9.70
N GLY A 85 1.06 23.30 10.83
CA GLY A 85 -0.09 23.94 11.47
C GLY A 85 -0.75 25.00 10.58
N ALA A 86 0.02 25.76 9.78
CA ALA A 86 -0.57 26.66 8.78
C ALA A 86 -1.34 25.90 7.70
N ALA A 87 -0.84 24.76 7.23
CA ALA A 87 -1.59 23.88 6.31
C ALA A 87 -2.93 23.47 6.91
N THR A 88 -2.89 23.06 8.19
CA THR A 88 -4.08 22.64 8.94
C THR A 88 -5.06 23.80 9.14
N ALA A 89 -4.57 25.00 9.39
CA ALA A 89 -5.39 26.20 9.54
C ALA A 89 -6.08 26.58 8.22
N ASP A 90 -5.35 26.55 7.09
CA ASP A 90 -5.91 26.84 5.77
C ASP A 90 -6.99 25.81 5.36
N LEU A 91 -6.78 24.53 5.67
CA LEU A 91 -7.80 23.50 5.51
C LEU A 91 -9.02 23.71 6.42
N SER A 92 -8.79 24.07 7.68
CA SER A 92 -9.87 24.29 8.66
C SER A 92 -10.80 25.43 8.24
N LYS A 93 -10.27 26.47 7.57
CA LYS A 93 -11.10 27.55 6.98
C LYS A 93 -12.07 27.01 5.94
N VAL A 94 -11.61 26.13 5.06
CA VAL A 94 -12.47 25.52 4.03
C VAL A 94 -13.54 24.63 4.67
N LEU A 95 -13.17 23.76 5.61
CA LEU A 95 -14.12 22.89 6.30
C LEU A 95 -15.18 23.70 7.07
N THR A 96 -14.76 24.76 7.76
CA THR A 96 -15.66 25.66 8.50
C THR A 96 -16.62 26.39 7.56
N LYS A 97 -16.14 26.88 6.41
CA LYS A 97 -16.98 27.53 5.38
C LYS A 97 -18.15 26.64 4.95
N TYR A 98 -17.92 25.34 4.85
CA TYR A 98 -18.93 24.35 4.46
C TYR A 98 -19.61 23.64 5.64
N ARG A 99 -19.36 24.09 6.88
CA ARG A 99 -19.91 23.52 8.13
C ARG A 99 -19.64 22.02 8.27
N ILE A 100 -18.47 21.57 7.81
CA ILE A 100 -18.05 20.17 7.93
C ILE A 100 -17.38 19.98 9.30
N PRO A 101 -17.99 19.23 10.24
CA PRO A 101 -17.41 18.99 11.55
C PRO A 101 -16.17 18.10 11.49
N ASN A 102 -15.16 18.47 12.25
CA ASN A 102 -13.94 17.69 12.42
C ASN A 102 -14.10 16.62 13.50
N ASN A 103 -13.43 15.49 13.32
CA ASN A 103 -13.30 14.45 14.35
C ASN A 103 -12.54 14.98 15.59
N TRP A 104 -13.04 14.67 16.79
CA TRP A 104 -12.44 15.12 18.05
C TRP A 104 -10.98 14.65 18.25
N THR A 105 -10.67 13.41 17.88
CA THR A 105 -9.33 12.84 17.95
C THR A 105 -8.39 13.52 16.95
N PHE A 106 -8.89 13.86 15.76
CA PHE A 106 -8.14 14.71 14.81
C PHE A 106 -7.82 16.08 15.41
N LEU A 107 -8.79 16.74 16.05
CA LEU A 107 -8.57 18.05 16.71
C LEU A 107 -7.52 17.99 17.82
N LYS A 108 -7.53 16.94 18.66
CA LYS A 108 -6.49 16.72 19.69
C LYS A 108 -5.10 16.61 19.07
N MET A 109 -4.98 15.80 18.03
CA MET A 109 -3.72 15.63 17.30
C MET A 109 -3.25 16.94 16.64
N SER A 110 -4.15 17.68 15.99
CA SER A 110 -3.85 19.00 15.41
C SER A 110 -3.33 19.98 16.46
N ARG A 111 -3.89 19.98 17.68
CA ARG A 111 -3.38 20.80 18.79
C ARG A 111 -1.95 20.42 19.18
N SER A 112 -1.62 19.13 19.25
CA SER A 112 -0.25 18.68 19.51
C SER A 112 0.73 19.17 18.44
N PHE A 113 0.34 19.16 17.16
CA PHE A 113 1.16 19.70 16.08
C PHE A 113 1.33 21.22 16.16
N LEU A 114 0.28 21.97 16.52
CA LEU A 114 0.37 23.42 16.72
C LEU A 114 1.34 23.78 17.87
N THR A 115 1.33 23.02 18.97
CA THR A 115 2.30 23.19 20.07
C THR A 115 3.72 22.87 19.61
N LEU A 116 3.89 21.82 18.81
CA LEU A 116 5.18 21.47 18.22
C LEU A 116 5.67 22.59 17.29
N ASP A 117 4.82 23.14 16.43
CA ASP A 117 5.17 24.25 15.54
C ASP A 117 5.60 25.49 16.31
N GLY A 118 4.90 25.84 17.39
CA GLY A 118 5.31 26.93 18.28
C GLY A 118 6.71 26.72 18.84
N THR A 119 7.10 25.48 19.13
CA THR A 119 8.45 25.14 19.62
C THR A 119 9.48 25.15 18.48
N LEU A 120 9.14 24.58 17.32
CA LEU A 120 10.01 24.52 16.14
C LEU A 120 10.34 25.91 15.61
N GLN A 121 9.41 26.86 15.71
CA GLN A 121 9.65 28.25 15.32
C GLN A 121 10.88 28.85 16.01
N TYR A 122 11.12 28.53 17.29
CA TYR A 122 12.25 29.06 18.05
C TYR A 122 13.48 28.15 17.99
N LEU A 123 13.29 26.82 18.04
CA LEU A 123 14.41 25.88 18.13
C LEU A 123 14.98 25.46 16.77
N LEU A 124 14.16 25.45 15.72
CA LEU A 124 14.52 24.96 14.40
C LEU A 124 13.73 25.71 13.30
N PRO A 125 13.95 27.02 13.11
CA PRO A 125 13.22 27.82 12.13
C PRO A 125 13.44 27.38 10.67
N GLU A 126 14.55 26.68 10.42
CA GLU A 126 14.90 26.06 9.13
C GLU A 126 14.27 24.67 8.93
N PHE A 127 13.35 24.26 9.81
CA PHE A 127 12.65 22.99 9.65
C PHE A 127 11.88 22.94 8.33
N ASP A 128 12.13 21.87 7.57
CA ASP A 128 11.50 21.57 6.30
C ASP A 128 10.61 20.34 6.48
N PHE A 129 9.29 20.58 6.41
CA PHE A 129 8.27 19.54 6.54
C PHE A 129 8.45 18.44 5.48
N PHE A 130 8.62 18.81 4.21
CA PHE A 130 8.69 17.86 3.10
C PHE A 130 9.94 16.98 3.20
N LYS A 131 11.09 17.58 3.47
CA LYS A 131 12.36 16.85 3.65
C LYS A 131 12.27 15.90 4.85
N THR A 132 11.72 16.37 5.96
CA THR A 132 11.58 15.56 7.18
C THR A 132 10.61 14.41 6.98
N SER A 133 9.45 14.67 6.37
CA SER A 133 8.43 13.68 6.08
C SER A 133 8.96 12.60 5.13
N LYS A 134 9.62 12.98 4.01
CA LYS A 134 10.28 12.02 3.10
C LYS A 134 11.30 11.14 3.81
N LYS A 135 12.10 11.72 4.70
CA LYS A 135 13.08 10.98 5.50
C LYS A 135 12.41 10.00 6.45
N TYR A 136 11.35 10.42 7.14
CA TYR A 136 10.58 9.56 8.04
C TYR A 136 9.94 8.39 7.29
N ASN A 137 9.26 8.66 6.17
CA ASN A 137 8.58 7.64 5.37
C ASN A 137 9.54 6.57 4.87
N ARG A 138 10.68 6.97 4.29
CA ARG A 138 11.72 6.02 3.87
C ARG A 138 12.22 5.12 5.01
N GLN A 139 12.28 5.63 6.23
CA GLN A 139 12.66 4.82 7.39
C GLN A 139 11.51 3.94 7.88
N ALA A 140 10.27 4.42 7.81
CA ALA A 140 9.08 3.65 8.14
C ALA A 140 8.91 2.47 7.18
N ASP A 141 9.09 2.68 5.89
CA ASP A 141 9.02 1.64 4.86
C ASP A 141 10.08 0.56 5.10
N LYS A 142 11.32 0.95 5.43
CA LYS A 142 12.38 0.02 5.81
C LYS A 142 12.03 -0.81 7.05
N ARG A 143 11.43 -0.19 8.07
CA ARG A 143 10.98 -0.90 9.28
C ARG A 143 9.85 -1.87 8.95
N SER A 144 8.88 -1.43 8.15
CA SER A 144 7.76 -2.26 7.71
C SER A 144 8.24 -3.45 6.90
N LEU A 145 9.17 -3.25 5.96
CA LEU A 145 9.77 -4.31 5.16
C LEU A 145 10.51 -5.32 6.02
N LYS A 146 11.33 -4.85 6.96
CA LYS A 146 12.05 -5.72 7.89
C LYS A 146 11.06 -6.56 8.71
N GLN A 147 9.98 -5.95 9.18
CA GLN A 147 8.95 -6.62 9.97
C GLN A 147 8.10 -7.58 9.13
N SER A 148 7.83 -7.28 7.85
CA SER A 148 7.09 -8.18 6.96
C SER A 148 7.89 -9.40 6.53
N LEU A 149 9.23 -9.32 6.56
CA LEU A 149 10.13 -10.44 6.26
C LEU A 149 10.31 -11.41 7.45
N GLU A 150 9.76 -11.09 8.62
CA GLU A 150 9.76 -12.02 9.75
C GLU A 150 8.77 -13.18 9.51
N PRO A 151 9.16 -14.46 9.67
CA PRO A 151 8.32 -15.61 9.36
C PRO A 151 6.94 -15.61 10.04
N LYS A 152 6.87 -15.08 11.27
CA LYS A 152 5.62 -14.93 12.02
C LYS A 152 4.70 -13.88 11.39
N SER A 153 5.28 -12.83 10.84
CA SER A 153 4.57 -11.71 10.21
C SER A 153 4.00 -12.09 8.84
N ILE A 154 4.66 -12.97 8.09
CA ILE A 154 4.17 -13.48 6.80
C ILE A 154 2.85 -14.25 7.00
N ARG A 155 2.81 -15.15 7.99
CA ARG A 155 1.60 -15.94 8.30
C ARG A 155 0.45 -15.05 8.79
N SER A 156 0.73 -14.07 9.65
CA SER A 156 -0.29 -13.12 10.11
C SER A 156 -0.76 -12.17 9.01
N SER A 157 0.14 -11.73 8.12
CA SER A 157 -0.22 -10.86 6.99
C SER A 157 -1.09 -11.57 5.97
N ILE A 158 -0.82 -12.85 5.69
CA ILE A 158 -1.66 -13.68 4.81
C ILE A 158 -3.06 -13.85 5.42
N ASN A 159 -3.15 -14.20 6.71
CA ASN A 159 -4.44 -14.34 7.40
C ASN A 159 -5.21 -13.02 7.43
N GLN A 160 -4.54 -11.92 7.81
CA GLN A 160 -5.15 -10.59 7.87
C GLN A 160 -5.59 -10.09 6.49
N PHE A 161 -4.87 -10.42 5.43
CA PHE A 161 -5.28 -10.13 4.05
C PHE A 161 -6.56 -10.88 3.67
N PHE A 162 -6.65 -12.18 4.00
CA PHE A 162 -7.86 -12.97 3.77
C PHE A 162 -9.05 -12.48 4.62
N ASP A 163 -8.81 -12.11 5.88
CA ASP A 163 -9.83 -11.59 6.79
C ASP A 163 -10.33 -10.21 6.34
N THR A 164 -9.43 -9.30 5.95
CA THR A 164 -9.79 -7.96 5.45
C THR A 164 -10.56 -8.04 4.14
N ILE A 165 -10.22 -8.98 3.25
CA ILE A 165 -10.99 -9.22 2.00
C ILE A 165 -12.37 -9.79 2.32
N SER A 166 -12.46 -10.70 3.29
CA SER A 166 -13.74 -11.25 3.75
C SER A 166 -14.63 -10.16 4.35
N GLU A 167 -14.08 -9.34 5.24
CA GLU A 167 -14.76 -8.22 5.90
C GLU A 167 -15.17 -7.13 4.92
N TYR A 168 -14.26 -6.72 4.01
CA TYR A 168 -14.54 -5.74 2.96
C TYR A 168 -15.67 -6.21 2.04
N ASN A 169 -15.69 -7.49 1.66
CA ASN A 169 -16.73 -8.03 0.78
C ASN A 169 -18.08 -8.23 1.48
N ASN A 170 -18.07 -8.63 2.75
CA ASN A 170 -19.30 -8.99 3.46
C ASN A 170 -19.99 -7.79 4.14
N LEU A 171 -19.23 -6.77 4.55
CA LEU A 171 -19.76 -5.62 5.30
C LEU A 171 -19.67 -4.31 4.51
N VAL A 172 -18.53 -4.05 3.87
CA VAL A 172 -18.24 -2.72 3.29
C VAL A 172 -18.76 -2.58 1.85
N LEU A 173 -18.64 -3.62 1.03
CA LEU A 173 -19.10 -3.62 -0.37
C LEU A 173 -20.61 -3.36 -0.51
N PRO A 174 -21.49 -3.99 0.29
CA PRO A 174 -22.92 -3.72 0.24
C PRO A 174 -23.26 -2.26 0.62
N GLU A 175 -22.56 -1.70 1.61
CA GLU A 175 -22.77 -0.33 2.07
C GLU A 175 -22.18 0.72 1.11
N LEU A 176 -21.06 0.43 0.46
CA LEU A 176 -20.48 1.26 -0.59
C LEU A 176 -21.30 1.23 -1.90
N ARG A 177 -21.86 0.06 -2.26
CA ARG A 177 -22.82 -0.07 -3.39
C ARG A 177 -24.08 0.75 -3.16
N ALA A 178 -24.52 0.88 -1.90
CA ALA A 178 -25.64 1.74 -1.55
C ALA A 178 -25.30 3.25 -1.58
N ARG A 179 -24.01 3.64 -1.56
CA ARG A 179 -23.59 5.05 -1.40
C ARG A 179 -22.81 5.66 -2.57
N THR A 180 -22.21 4.90 -3.50
CA THR A 180 -21.34 5.50 -4.54
C THR A 180 -21.16 4.62 -5.79
N ILE A 181 -21.69 5.06 -6.94
CA ILE A 181 -21.54 4.43 -8.28
C ILE A 181 -20.11 4.58 -8.88
N ALA A 182 -19.25 5.45 -8.32
CA ALA A 182 -17.97 5.80 -8.96
C ALA A 182 -16.74 4.97 -8.53
N PHE A 183 -16.84 4.13 -7.50
CA PHE A 183 -15.69 3.35 -6.98
C PHE A 183 -15.51 1.99 -7.68
N GLU A 184 -16.42 1.60 -8.58
CA GLU A 184 -16.43 0.28 -9.23
C GLU A 184 -15.31 0.08 -10.26
N LEU A 185 -14.75 1.16 -10.84
CA LEU A 185 -13.73 1.00 -11.90
C LEU A 185 -12.32 0.69 -11.36
N THR A 186 -11.92 1.23 -10.21
CA THR A 186 -10.51 1.18 -9.79
C THR A 186 -10.15 -0.13 -9.07
N SER A 187 -11.09 -0.73 -8.32
CA SER A 187 -10.85 -2.03 -7.66
C SER A 187 -10.87 -3.20 -8.66
N ASN A 188 -11.72 -3.11 -9.68
CA ASN A 188 -11.89 -4.12 -10.72
C ASN A 188 -10.61 -4.31 -11.56
N ILE A 189 -9.88 -3.22 -11.87
CA ILE A 189 -8.64 -3.28 -12.64
C ILE A 189 -7.51 -3.97 -11.86
N PHE A 190 -7.37 -3.72 -10.56
CA PHE A 190 -6.32 -4.34 -9.76
C PHE A 190 -6.56 -5.85 -9.56
N GLY A 191 -7.80 -6.25 -9.29
CA GLY A 191 -8.19 -7.66 -9.22
C GLY A 191 -7.92 -8.39 -10.54
N LEU A 192 -8.29 -7.78 -11.67
CA LEU A 192 -8.04 -8.31 -13.01
C LEU A 192 -6.54 -8.47 -13.31
N LEU A 193 -5.72 -7.48 -12.96
CA LEU A 193 -4.26 -7.56 -13.14
C LEU A 193 -3.62 -8.67 -12.29
N LEU A 194 -4.10 -8.87 -11.06
CA LEU A 194 -3.62 -9.98 -10.21
C LEU A 194 -4.03 -11.35 -10.77
N VAL A 195 -5.26 -11.49 -11.26
CA VAL A 195 -5.72 -12.74 -11.91
C VAL A 195 -4.87 -13.05 -13.13
N LEU A 196 -4.63 -12.06 -13.99
CA LEU A 196 -3.79 -12.20 -15.17
C LEU A 196 -2.34 -12.53 -14.81
N GLY A 197 -1.81 -11.89 -13.76
CA GLY A 197 -0.46 -12.17 -13.25
C GLY A 197 -0.33 -13.60 -12.73
N PHE A 198 -1.26 -14.06 -11.89
CA PHE A 198 -1.24 -15.41 -11.34
C PHE A 198 -1.42 -16.49 -12.41
N GLN A 199 -2.29 -16.25 -13.40
CA GLN A 199 -2.46 -17.16 -14.52
C GLN A 199 -1.21 -17.22 -15.39
N SER A 200 -0.65 -16.06 -15.76
CA SER A 200 0.57 -15.99 -16.58
C SER A 200 1.74 -16.71 -15.90
N LEU A 201 1.94 -16.49 -14.60
CA LEU A 201 3.00 -17.16 -13.83
C LEU A 201 2.77 -18.67 -13.72
N ALA A 202 1.52 -19.10 -13.51
CA ALA A 202 1.19 -20.52 -13.45
C ALA A 202 1.41 -21.21 -14.79
N TYR A 203 1.03 -20.59 -15.91
CA TYR A 203 1.26 -21.15 -17.24
C TYR A 203 2.75 -21.21 -17.58
N LEU A 204 3.53 -20.19 -17.22
CA LEU A 204 4.99 -20.23 -17.37
C LEU A 204 5.60 -21.43 -16.61
N LEU A 205 5.18 -21.66 -15.36
CA LEU A 205 5.64 -22.81 -14.58
C LEU A 205 5.26 -24.15 -15.23
N LEU A 206 4.04 -24.27 -15.76
CA LEU A 206 3.61 -25.48 -16.46
C LEU A 206 4.34 -25.69 -17.80
N ILE A 207 4.72 -24.61 -18.50
CA ILE A 207 5.55 -24.69 -19.72
C ILE A 207 6.97 -25.14 -19.40
N THR A 208 7.51 -24.81 -18.22
CA THR A 208 8.83 -25.28 -17.79
C THR A 208 8.87 -26.75 -17.37
N GLU A 209 7.71 -27.37 -17.10
CA GLU A 209 7.63 -28.77 -16.66
C GLU A 209 8.14 -29.76 -17.73
N PRO A 210 7.75 -29.68 -19.03
CA PRO A 210 8.35 -30.50 -20.09
C PRO A 210 9.88 -30.40 -20.18
N VAL A 211 10.43 -29.19 -19.97
CA VAL A 211 11.88 -28.95 -19.98
C VAL A 211 12.56 -29.63 -18.79
N ALA A 212 11.94 -29.58 -17.61
CA ALA A 212 12.40 -30.29 -16.42
C ALA A 212 12.31 -31.82 -16.58
N VAL A 213 11.22 -32.34 -17.18
CA VAL A 213 11.06 -33.77 -17.49
C VAL A 213 12.13 -34.24 -18.48
N TYR A 214 12.38 -33.47 -19.54
CA TYR A 214 13.43 -33.79 -20.51
C TYR A 214 14.82 -33.78 -19.86
N SER A 215 15.10 -32.80 -18.99
CA SER A 215 16.36 -32.72 -18.24
C SER A 215 16.56 -33.93 -17.33
N PHE A 216 15.51 -34.35 -16.62
CA PHE A 216 15.52 -35.53 -15.76
C PHE A 216 15.78 -36.81 -16.56
N LEU A 217 15.10 -36.98 -17.70
CA LEU A 217 15.30 -38.13 -18.58
C LEU A 217 16.70 -38.14 -19.20
N TYR A 218 17.24 -36.98 -19.57
CA TYR A 218 18.61 -36.85 -20.07
C TYR A 218 19.65 -37.27 -19.03
N GLN A 219 19.43 -36.93 -17.76
CA GLN A 219 20.36 -37.25 -16.69
C GLN A 219 20.28 -38.70 -16.18
N HIS A 220 19.07 -39.26 -16.04
CA HIS A 220 18.86 -40.54 -15.36
C HIS A 220 18.43 -41.69 -16.28
N TYR A 221 17.87 -41.38 -17.46
CA TYR A 221 17.29 -42.35 -18.39
C TYR A 221 17.60 -42.05 -19.86
N PHE A 222 18.85 -41.67 -20.18
CA PHE A 222 19.24 -41.22 -21.52
C PHE A 222 18.86 -42.21 -22.64
N LYS A 223 18.98 -43.52 -22.38
CA LYS A 223 18.59 -44.59 -23.33
C LYS A 223 17.13 -44.50 -23.79
N ALA A 224 16.24 -43.93 -22.98
CA ALA A 224 14.82 -43.78 -23.32
C ALA A 224 14.56 -42.60 -24.27
N ILE A 225 15.44 -41.60 -24.29
CA ILE A 225 15.29 -40.38 -25.10
C ILE A 225 16.24 -40.31 -26.30
N GLU A 226 17.19 -41.25 -26.39
CA GLU A 226 18.10 -41.44 -27.52
C GLU A 226 17.44 -41.28 -28.92
N PRO A 227 16.24 -41.85 -29.20
CA PRO A 227 15.61 -41.69 -30.52
C PRO A 227 15.07 -40.28 -30.83
N ILE A 228 14.88 -39.43 -29.81
CA ILE A 228 14.30 -38.08 -29.93
C ILE A 228 15.37 -37.00 -29.65
N HIS A 229 16.56 -37.42 -29.21
CA HIS A 229 17.65 -36.53 -28.85
C HIS A 229 18.25 -35.84 -30.08
N THR A 230 18.56 -34.55 -29.95
CA THR A 230 19.16 -33.73 -31.01
C THR A 230 20.39 -33.00 -30.49
N GLN A 231 21.32 -32.64 -31.38
CA GLN A 231 22.55 -31.91 -31.02
C GLN A 231 22.26 -30.55 -30.33
N LEU A 232 21.18 -29.86 -30.73
CA LEU A 232 20.73 -28.62 -30.08
C LEU A 232 20.29 -28.85 -28.63
N ALA A 233 19.66 -29.98 -28.34
CA ALA A 233 19.31 -30.34 -26.96
C ALA A 233 20.57 -30.66 -26.15
N GLU A 234 21.54 -31.33 -26.75
CA GLU A 234 22.81 -31.68 -26.10
C GLU A 234 23.57 -30.44 -25.58
N GLU A 235 23.69 -29.40 -26.39
CA GLU A 235 24.36 -28.13 -26.00
C GLU A 235 23.63 -27.40 -24.86
N PHE A 236 22.31 -27.48 -24.82
CA PHE A 236 21.49 -26.83 -23.80
C PHE A 236 21.49 -27.60 -22.47
N PHE A 237 21.26 -28.91 -22.51
CA PHE A 237 21.11 -29.73 -21.31
C PHE A 237 22.45 -30.15 -20.66
N LYS A 238 23.58 -30.08 -21.39
CA LYS A 238 24.93 -30.24 -20.80
C LYS A 238 25.29 -29.15 -19.80
N GLN A 239 24.70 -27.96 -19.90
CA GLN A 239 24.95 -26.85 -18.99
C GLN A 239 24.25 -27.02 -17.64
N ILE A 240 23.27 -27.93 -17.56
CA ILE A 240 22.50 -28.18 -16.33
C ILE A 240 23.32 -29.13 -15.44
N PRO A 241 23.63 -28.74 -14.19
CA PRO A 241 24.36 -29.61 -13.27
C PRO A 241 23.58 -30.90 -13.04
N HIS A 242 24.31 -32.00 -12.87
CA HIS A 242 23.70 -33.28 -12.59
C HIS A 242 23.12 -33.27 -11.18
N LEU A 243 21.80 -33.47 -11.06
CA LEU A 243 21.10 -33.46 -9.79
C LEU A 243 20.71 -34.88 -9.35
N PRO A 244 20.77 -35.19 -8.05
CA PRO A 244 20.24 -36.41 -7.47
C PRO A 244 18.74 -36.60 -7.75
N TYR A 245 18.31 -37.85 -7.80
CA TYR A 245 16.91 -38.22 -8.07
C TYR A 245 15.89 -37.54 -7.12
N LEU A 246 16.24 -37.43 -5.83
CA LEU A 246 15.39 -36.79 -4.82
C LEU A 246 15.20 -35.28 -5.05
N GLU A 247 16.22 -34.59 -5.57
CA GLU A 247 16.12 -33.16 -5.87
C GLU A 247 15.19 -32.91 -7.07
N TRP A 248 15.22 -33.80 -8.06
CA TRP A 248 14.26 -33.77 -9.18
C TRP A 248 12.81 -33.98 -8.73
N ILE A 249 12.56 -34.93 -7.82
CA ILE A 249 11.23 -35.10 -7.21
C ILE A 249 10.79 -33.80 -6.51
N GLY A 250 11.70 -33.18 -5.76
CA GLY A 250 11.44 -31.89 -5.10
C GLY A 250 11.07 -30.79 -6.10
N ILE A 251 11.77 -30.69 -7.23
CA ILE A 251 11.50 -29.73 -8.31
C ILE A 251 10.11 -29.94 -8.91
N PHE A 252 9.73 -31.19 -9.24
CA PHE A 252 8.39 -31.47 -9.80
C PHE A 252 7.27 -31.15 -8.80
N ILE A 253 7.45 -31.51 -7.52
CA ILE A 253 6.48 -31.17 -6.47
C ILE A 253 6.36 -29.65 -6.32
N LEU A 254 7.48 -28.93 -6.35
CA LEU A 254 7.50 -27.47 -6.19
C LEU A 254 6.81 -26.78 -7.37
N ILE A 255 7.10 -27.18 -8.61
CA ILE A 255 6.45 -26.65 -9.83
C ILE A 255 4.94 -26.93 -9.76
N GLY A 256 4.54 -28.17 -9.49
CA GLY A 256 3.13 -28.57 -9.45
C GLY A 256 2.33 -27.89 -8.34
N LEU A 257 2.87 -27.82 -7.12
CA LEU A 257 2.21 -27.13 -6.00
C LEU A 257 2.13 -25.62 -6.24
N SER A 258 3.19 -25.00 -6.74
CA SER A 258 3.22 -23.56 -7.04
C SER A 258 2.20 -23.21 -8.12
N ALA A 259 2.17 -23.96 -9.23
CA ALA A 259 1.19 -23.76 -10.30
C ALA A 259 -0.25 -23.98 -9.79
N ARG A 260 -0.49 -25.02 -8.98
CA ARG A 260 -1.82 -25.30 -8.39
C ARG A 260 -2.29 -24.20 -7.44
N ILE A 261 -1.40 -23.66 -6.59
CA ILE A 261 -1.71 -22.57 -5.66
C ILE A 261 -2.04 -21.29 -6.44
N LEU A 262 -1.26 -20.96 -7.47
CA LEU A 262 -1.49 -19.78 -8.30
C LEU A 262 -2.81 -19.88 -9.08
N LEU A 263 -3.11 -21.04 -9.67
CA LEU A 263 -4.39 -21.28 -10.37
C LEU A 263 -5.58 -21.29 -9.41
N ALA A 264 -5.43 -21.85 -8.21
CA ALA A 264 -6.47 -21.81 -7.17
C ALA A 264 -6.71 -20.37 -6.72
N GLY A 265 -5.66 -19.57 -6.51
CA GLY A 265 -5.74 -18.15 -6.20
C GLY A 265 -6.46 -17.37 -7.30
N ALA A 266 -6.10 -17.58 -8.57
CA ALA A 266 -6.75 -16.97 -9.71
C ALA A 266 -8.23 -17.37 -9.83
N LYS A 267 -8.59 -18.63 -9.56
CA LYS A 267 -9.98 -19.13 -9.60
C LYS A 267 -10.84 -18.53 -8.48
N VAL A 268 -10.27 -18.38 -7.29
CA VAL A 268 -10.94 -17.74 -6.13
C VAL A 268 -11.21 -16.27 -6.42
N LEU A 269 -10.23 -15.56 -6.99
CA LEU A 269 -10.40 -14.16 -7.40
C LEU A 269 -11.44 -14.02 -8.53
N LYS A 270 -11.36 -14.86 -9.57
CA LYS A 270 -12.29 -14.84 -10.72
C LYS A 270 -13.75 -15.14 -10.35
N ARG A 271 -13.99 -16.08 -9.41
CA ARG A 271 -15.35 -16.37 -8.89
C ARG A 271 -15.93 -15.24 -8.03
N LYS A 272 -15.07 -14.41 -7.43
CA LYS A 272 -15.47 -13.35 -6.50
C LYS A 272 -15.75 -12.02 -7.21
N ASP A 273 -15.03 -11.71 -8.29
CA ASP A 273 -15.22 -10.46 -9.06
C ASP A 273 -16.26 -10.59 -10.19
N PHE A 274 -16.53 -11.80 -10.69
CA PHE A 274 -17.55 -12.06 -11.72
C PHE A 274 -18.48 -13.18 -11.26
N PRO A 275 -19.51 -12.90 -10.43
CA PRO A 275 -20.55 -13.87 -10.18
C PRO A 275 -21.18 -14.26 -11.52
N GLN A 276 -21.08 -15.54 -11.87
CA GLN A 276 -21.75 -16.07 -13.05
C GLN A 276 -23.24 -15.74 -12.89
N LYS A 277 -23.77 -14.95 -13.84
CA LYS A 277 -25.21 -14.76 -13.96
C LYS A 277 -25.84 -16.14 -14.07
N ILE A 278 -26.70 -16.48 -13.11
CA ILE A 278 -27.70 -17.53 -13.26
C ILE A 278 -28.69 -17.06 -14.32
#